data_AF-A0A973XXL9-F1
#
_entry.id   AF-A0A973XXL9-F1
#
_cell.length_a   1.000
_cell.length_b   1.000
_cell.length_c   1.000
_cell.angle_alpha   90.00
_cell.angle_beta   90.00
_cell.angle_gamma   90.00
#
_symmetry.space_group_name_H-M   'P 1'
#
loop_
_entity.id
_entity.type
_entity.pdbx_description
1 polymer ?
#
loop_
_entity_poly.entity_id
_entity_poly.type
_entity_poly.pdbx_seq_one_letter_code
_entity_poly.pdbx_strand_id
1 'polypeptide(L)'
;MDPANPVVEHFGVDGLRRYSTASLAGVVLPDEDARAELASTGVPVVVGPYFRVASRDEPVELGSYAARHGQPAPPRQMEHWLRLGDDRGAELCVRPDGAIQAVVLSEVIPDMYVSSSVALLNRSLLALDRAVPRIAAADGMEQAAVVFAELNAELRALDPAAFAERENWWPRVLDDVRHTLNFPFHAAFEFRMDDGRQEIVTDATGPGRAHPEERIWQRLSASGIRPEQVTRVYCELEPCLMPGHYCAVWMRTALPNAEFTHSFDYGETAESREAGFKELIVEAARRAQEGQ
;
A
#
# COMPACT_ATOMS: atom_id res chain seq x y z
N MET A 1 -21.02 -8.39 -29.98
CA MET A 1 -20.16 -7.31 -29.46
C MET A 1 -19.79 -7.79 -28.07
N ASP A 2 -18.55 -8.23 -27.88
CA ASP A 2 -18.08 -8.67 -26.57
C ASP A 2 -18.32 -7.52 -25.58
N PRO A 3 -18.97 -7.72 -24.43
CA PRO A 3 -19.16 -6.63 -23.48
C PRO A 3 -17.80 -6.00 -23.18
N ALA A 4 -17.73 -4.66 -23.24
CA ALA A 4 -16.50 -3.94 -22.99
C ALA A 4 -15.94 -4.36 -21.63
N ASN A 5 -14.65 -4.73 -21.58
CA ASN A 5 -13.99 -5.09 -20.33
C ASN A 5 -14.00 -3.84 -19.41
N PRO A 6 -14.65 -3.88 -18.23
CA PRO A 6 -14.84 -2.71 -17.38
C PRO A 6 -13.52 -2.13 -16.85
N VAL A 7 -12.46 -2.95 -16.78
CA VAL A 7 -11.10 -2.51 -16.42
C VAL A 7 -10.53 -1.64 -17.55
N VAL A 8 -10.66 -2.10 -18.80
CA VAL A 8 -10.20 -1.35 -19.99
C VAL A 8 -11.00 -0.07 -20.20
N GLU A 9 -12.30 -0.11 -19.93
CA GLU A 9 -13.17 1.07 -20.01
C GLU A 9 -12.78 2.13 -18.97
N HIS A 10 -12.48 1.72 -17.74
CA HIS A 10 -12.17 2.63 -16.64
C HIS A 10 -10.77 3.24 -16.74
N PHE A 11 -9.74 2.41 -16.91
CA PHE A 11 -8.34 2.87 -16.95
C PHE A 11 -7.92 3.39 -18.33
N GLY A 12 -8.66 3.05 -19.38
CA GLY A 12 -8.28 3.36 -20.75
C GLY A 12 -7.04 2.57 -21.21
N VAL A 13 -6.64 2.78 -22.46
CA VAL A 13 -5.51 2.05 -23.06
C VAL A 13 -4.17 2.44 -22.44
N ASP A 14 -4.00 3.71 -22.07
CA ASP A 14 -2.75 4.26 -21.53
C ASP A 14 -2.61 4.05 -20.02
N GLY A 15 -3.73 3.83 -19.31
CA GLY A 15 -3.75 3.47 -17.89
C GLY A 15 -3.49 1.99 -17.64
N LEU A 16 -3.21 1.19 -18.66
CA LEU A 16 -2.96 -0.24 -18.57
C LEU A 16 -1.61 -0.63 -19.21
N ARG A 17 -0.77 -1.34 -18.46
CA ARG A 17 0.43 -1.99 -19.00
C ARG A 17 0.10 -3.41 -19.46
N ARG A 18 0.12 -3.61 -20.77
CA ARG A 18 0.06 -4.95 -21.40
C ARG A 18 1.45 -5.56 -21.56
N TYR A 19 1.49 -6.89 -21.54
CA TYR A 19 2.70 -7.71 -21.66
C TYR A 19 2.71 -8.44 -23.00
N SER A 20 3.82 -8.35 -23.73
CA SER A 20 4.03 -9.15 -24.93
C SER A 20 4.62 -10.51 -24.57
N THR A 21 4.49 -11.49 -25.47
CA THR A 21 5.15 -12.80 -25.33
C THR A 21 6.66 -12.66 -25.08
N ALA A 22 7.31 -11.72 -25.77
CA ALA A 22 8.73 -11.44 -25.58
C ALA A 22 9.04 -10.89 -24.17
N SER A 23 8.17 -10.03 -23.61
CA SER A 23 8.37 -9.50 -22.27
C SER A 23 8.16 -10.53 -21.15
N LEU A 24 7.46 -11.63 -21.45
CA LEU A 24 7.20 -12.74 -20.53
C LEU A 24 8.12 -13.94 -20.78
N ALA A 25 9.22 -13.74 -21.50
CA ALA A 25 10.24 -14.78 -21.66
C ALA A 25 10.94 -15.03 -20.30
N GLY A 26 11.08 -16.31 -19.92
CA GLY A 26 11.76 -16.72 -18.67
C GLY A 26 10.84 -16.88 -17.46
N VAL A 27 9.70 -16.18 -17.41
CA VAL A 27 8.75 -16.30 -16.28
C VAL A 27 7.90 -17.56 -16.36
N VAL A 28 7.62 -18.14 -15.19
CA VAL A 28 6.71 -19.29 -15.01
C VAL A 28 5.29 -18.77 -14.80
N LEU A 29 4.38 -19.11 -15.71
CA LEU A 29 2.94 -18.81 -15.61
C LEU A 29 2.15 -20.13 -15.71
N PRO A 30 1.01 -20.25 -14.99
CA PRO A 30 0.25 -21.50 -14.85
C PRO A 30 -0.33 -22.03 -16.15
N ASP A 31 -0.87 -21.15 -16.99
CA ASP A 31 -1.64 -21.49 -18.20
C ASP A 31 -1.64 -20.34 -19.23
N GLU A 32 -2.26 -20.61 -20.38
CA GLU A 32 -2.46 -19.64 -21.46
C GLU A 32 -3.46 -18.54 -21.10
N ASP A 33 -4.39 -18.78 -20.17
CA ASP A 33 -5.40 -17.79 -19.78
C ASP A 33 -4.76 -16.62 -19.03
N ALA A 34 -3.80 -16.90 -18.13
CA ALA A 34 -3.00 -15.86 -17.48
C ALA A 34 -2.19 -15.04 -18.48
N ARG A 35 -1.60 -15.68 -19.51
CA ARG A 35 -0.88 -15.00 -20.58
C ARG A 35 -1.81 -14.14 -21.43
N ALA A 36 -2.99 -14.65 -21.76
CA ALA A 36 -3.99 -13.95 -22.53
C ALA A 36 -4.52 -12.71 -21.79
N GLU A 37 -4.80 -12.82 -20.48
CA GLU A 37 -5.23 -11.69 -19.64
C GLU A 37 -4.14 -10.61 -19.60
N LEU A 38 -2.87 -10.97 -19.38
CA LEU A 38 -1.75 -10.02 -19.38
C LEU A 38 -1.51 -9.36 -20.74
N ALA A 39 -1.76 -10.07 -21.84
CA ALA A 39 -1.60 -9.56 -23.19
C ALA A 39 -2.76 -8.65 -23.63
N SER A 40 -4.00 -9.03 -23.31
CA SER A 40 -5.21 -8.34 -23.77
C SER A 40 -5.65 -7.22 -22.83
N THR A 41 -5.67 -7.47 -21.53
CA THR A 41 -6.05 -6.51 -20.48
C THR A 41 -4.81 -5.83 -19.91
N GLY A 42 -3.81 -6.61 -19.51
CA GLY A 42 -2.64 -6.11 -18.78
C GLY A 42 -2.95 -5.89 -17.29
N VAL A 43 -2.27 -4.92 -16.67
CA VAL A 43 -2.55 -4.46 -15.29
C VAL A 43 -2.57 -2.93 -15.23
N PRO A 44 -3.29 -2.30 -14.28
CA PRO A 44 -3.29 -0.86 -14.08
C PRO A 44 -1.89 -0.29 -13.91
N VAL A 45 -1.62 0.90 -14.45
CA VAL A 45 -0.31 1.56 -14.26
C VAL A 45 -0.11 1.97 -12.80
N VAL A 46 -1.17 2.49 -12.17
CA VAL A 46 -1.17 2.89 -10.76
C VAL A 46 -2.59 2.84 -10.22
N VAL A 47 -2.76 2.39 -8.97
CA VAL A 47 -4.01 2.49 -8.21
C VAL A 47 -3.66 2.92 -6.78
N GLY A 48 -3.91 4.20 -6.50
CA GLY A 48 -3.59 4.80 -5.21
C GLY A 48 -2.14 4.54 -4.77
N PRO A 49 -1.89 4.39 -3.46
CA PRO A 49 -0.60 3.93 -2.94
C PRO A 49 -0.40 2.42 -3.11
N TYR A 50 -1.47 1.65 -3.30
CA TYR A 50 -1.47 0.20 -3.12
C TYR A 50 -0.97 -0.60 -4.33
N PHE A 51 -0.97 -0.03 -5.53
CA PHE A 51 -0.40 -0.72 -6.68
C PHE A 51 0.27 0.25 -7.63
N ARG A 52 1.49 -0.10 -8.04
CA ARG A 52 2.20 0.52 -9.15
C ARG A 52 2.74 -0.60 -10.03
N VAL A 53 2.52 -0.50 -11.33
CA VAL A 53 3.08 -1.48 -12.25
C VAL A 53 4.60 -1.36 -12.30
N ALA A 54 5.30 -2.51 -12.41
CA ALA A 54 6.74 -2.52 -12.61
C ALA A 54 7.12 -1.68 -13.83
N SER A 55 8.34 -1.14 -13.87
CA SER A 55 8.80 -0.43 -15.08
C SER A 55 9.03 -1.40 -16.24
N ARG A 56 8.95 -0.90 -17.48
CA ARG A 56 9.34 -1.68 -18.68
C ARG A 56 10.85 -1.90 -18.76
N ASP A 57 11.63 -1.05 -18.11
CA ASP A 57 13.09 -1.13 -18.11
C ASP A 57 13.62 -2.06 -17.01
N GLU A 58 12.76 -2.47 -16.08
CA GLU A 58 13.10 -3.40 -15.01
C GLU A 58 12.94 -4.87 -15.44
N PRO A 59 13.68 -5.82 -14.82
CA PRO A 59 13.45 -7.23 -15.07
C PRO A 59 12.00 -7.57 -14.72
N VAL A 60 11.40 -8.56 -15.37
CA VAL A 60 10.08 -9.07 -14.96
C VAL A 60 10.19 -10.23 -13.96
N GLU A 61 11.32 -10.92 -13.92
CA GLU A 61 11.58 -11.98 -12.94
C GLU A 61 11.99 -11.39 -11.59
N LEU A 62 11.41 -11.92 -10.50
CA LEU A 62 11.69 -11.45 -9.15
C LEU A 62 13.18 -11.57 -8.78
N GLY A 63 13.82 -12.68 -9.08
CA GLY A 63 15.24 -12.90 -8.76
C GLY A 63 16.16 -11.93 -9.49
N SER A 64 15.91 -11.72 -10.79
CA SER A 64 16.66 -10.78 -11.62
C SER A 64 16.47 -9.33 -11.14
N TYR A 65 15.27 -8.98 -10.69
CA TYR A 65 15.00 -7.68 -10.07
C TYR A 65 15.75 -7.51 -8.74
N ALA A 66 15.64 -8.48 -7.84
CA ALA A 66 16.32 -8.43 -6.55
C ALA A 66 17.83 -8.23 -6.73
N ALA A 67 18.45 -9.00 -7.62
CA ALA A 67 19.87 -8.88 -7.94
C ALA A 67 20.24 -7.50 -8.51
N ARG A 68 19.42 -6.95 -9.40
CA ARG A 68 19.67 -5.63 -10.02
C ARG A 68 19.60 -4.49 -9.00
N HIS A 69 18.68 -4.58 -8.05
CA HIS A 69 18.45 -3.54 -7.04
C HIS A 69 19.21 -3.78 -5.73
N GLY A 70 20.08 -4.79 -5.67
CA GLY A 70 20.86 -5.12 -4.47
C GLY A 70 20.00 -5.58 -3.30
N GLN A 71 18.79 -6.09 -3.57
CA GLN A 71 17.88 -6.63 -2.56
C GLN A 71 18.31 -8.05 -2.18
N PRO A 72 17.88 -8.56 -1.01
CA PRO A 72 18.06 -9.96 -0.66
C PRO A 72 17.50 -10.89 -1.75
N ALA A 73 18.23 -11.96 -2.04
CA ALA A 73 17.80 -12.93 -3.03
C ALA A 73 16.54 -13.66 -2.54
N PRO A 74 15.47 -13.75 -3.36
CA PRO A 74 14.30 -14.53 -2.98
C PRO A 74 14.65 -16.03 -2.92
N PRO A 75 13.84 -16.85 -2.24
CA PRO A 75 13.96 -18.30 -2.32
C PRO A 75 14.00 -18.79 -3.77
N ARG A 76 14.81 -19.82 -4.06
CA ARG A 76 15.07 -20.30 -5.44
C ARG A 76 13.79 -20.59 -6.23
N GLN A 77 12.75 -21.12 -5.59
CA GLN A 77 11.48 -21.43 -6.23
C GLN A 77 10.69 -20.18 -6.69
N MET A 78 11.05 -18.99 -6.20
CA MET A 78 10.41 -17.70 -6.48
C MET A 78 11.22 -16.86 -7.50
N GLU A 79 12.45 -17.24 -7.82
CA GLU A 79 13.34 -16.47 -8.71
C GLU A 79 12.70 -16.14 -10.06
N HIS A 80 11.95 -17.09 -10.64
CA HIS A 80 11.28 -16.98 -11.94
C HIS A 80 9.81 -16.56 -11.87
N TRP A 81 9.32 -16.13 -10.71
CA TRP A 81 7.98 -15.59 -10.59
C TRP A 81 7.88 -14.27 -11.35
N LEU A 82 6.76 -14.08 -12.06
CA LEU A 82 6.49 -12.82 -12.77
C LEU A 82 6.15 -11.74 -11.76
N ARG A 83 6.92 -10.67 -11.72
CA ARG A 83 6.59 -9.44 -11.00
C ARG A 83 5.68 -8.56 -11.85
N LEU A 84 4.48 -8.30 -11.36
CA LEU A 84 3.53 -7.38 -11.98
C LEU A 84 3.88 -5.93 -11.63
N GLY A 85 4.31 -5.70 -10.40
CA GLY A 85 4.49 -4.38 -9.82
C GLY A 85 4.75 -4.46 -8.32
N ASP A 86 4.53 -3.35 -7.63
CA ASP A 86 4.79 -3.20 -6.20
C ASP A 86 3.68 -2.43 -5.49
N ASP A 87 3.64 -2.55 -4.17
CA ASP A 87 2.85 -1.71 -3.26
C ASP A 87 3.74 -0.81 -2.38
N ARG A 88 4.93 -0.45 -2.89
CA ARG A 88 6.01 0.30 -2.22
C ARG A 88 6.79 -0.42 -1.13
N GLY A 89 6.41 -1.63 -0.73
CA GLY A 89 7.19 -2.43 0.23
C GLY A 89 7.28 -3.91 -0.11
N ALA A 90 6.34 -4.42 -0.90
CA ALA A 90 6.32 -5.77 -1.41
C ALA A 90 6.20 -5.79 -2.94
N GLU A 91 6.81 -6.79 -3.56
CA GLU A 91 6.69 -7.06 -4.98
C GLU A 91 5.48 -7.98 -5.23
N LEU A 92 4.50 -7.52 -5.99
CA LEU A 92 3.32 -8.33 -6.35
C LEU A 92 3.67 -9.26 -7.50
N CYS A 93 3.74 -10.55 -7.18
CA CYS A 93 4.23 -11.60 -8.06
C CYS A 93 3.14 -12.63 -8.40
N VAL A 94 3.14 -13.12 -9.64
CA VAL A 94 2.32 -14.26 -10.07
C VAL A 94 3.02 -15.55 -9.68
N ARG A 95 2.31 -16.37 -8.89
CA ARG A 95 2.73 -17.70 -8.49
C ARG A 95 2.56 -18.71 -9.63
N PRO A 96 3.22 -19.88 -9.56
CA PRO A 96 3.08 -20.93 -10.56
C PRO A 96 1.66 -21.51 -10.70
N ASP A 97 0.79 -21.31 -9.70
CA ASP A 97 -0.63 -21.68 -9.72
C ASP A 97 -1.56 -20.53 -10.16
N GLY A 98 -1.00 -19.39 -10.58
CA GLY A 98 -1.75 -18.23 -11.08
C GLY A 98 -2.20 -17.23 -10.02
N ALA A 99 -2.14 -17.61 -8.75
CA ALA A 99 -2.42 -16.71 -7.65
C ALA A 99 -1.36 -15.60 -7.56
N ILE A 100 -1.73 -14.48 -6.95
CA ILE A 100 -0.88 -13.33 -6.73
C ILE A 100 -0.41 -13.33 -5.28
N GLN A 101 0.88 -13.18 -5.08
CA GLN A 101 1.54 -13.06 -3.78
C GLN A 101 2.28 -11.72 -3.71
N ALA A 102 2.11 -10.98 -2.62
CA ALA A 102 2.98 -9.86 -2.29
C ALA A 102 4.19 -10.41 -1.55
N VAL A 103 5.37 -10.30 -2.17
CA VAL A 103 6.64 -10.86 -1.70
C VAL A 103 7.49 -9.75 -1.08
N VAL A 104 7.84 -9.90 0.19
CA VAL A 104 8.60 -8.89 0.95
C VAL A 104 10.06 -9.32 1.03
N LEU A 105 10.92 -8.69 0.21
CA LEU A 105 12.33 -9.09 0.10
C LEU A 105 13.18 -8.76 1.34
N SER A 106 12.73 -7.84 2.20
CA SER A 106 13.51 -7.35 3.35
C SER A 106 13.24 -8.07 4.68
N GLU A 107 12.44 -9.15 4.68
CA GLU A 107 12.05 -9.93 5.88
C GLU A 107 11.42 -9.10 7.03
N VAL A 108 10.87 -7.92 6.73
CA VAL A 108 10.26 -7.03 7.76
C VAL A 108 8.88 -7.50 8.21
N ILE A 109 8.14 -8.18 7.32
CA ILE A 109 6.86 -8.85 7.59
C ILE A 109 6.76 -10.08 6.68
N PRO A 110 5.87 -11.04 6.97
CA PRO A 110 5.62 -12.18 6.08
C PRO A 110 5.04 -11.78 4.72
N ASP A 111 5.26 -12.62 3.72
CA ASP A 111 4.58 -12.53 2.42
C ASP A 111 3.06 -12.65 2.59
N MET A 112 2.31 -11.96 1.73
CA MET A 112 0.84 -11.93 1.82
C MET A 112 0.19 -12.48 0.56
N TYR A 113 -0.85 -13.29 0.74
CA TYR A 113 -1.70 -13.68 -0.39
C TYR A 113 -2.53 -12.46 -0.83
N VAL A 114 -2.55 -12.20 -2.14
CA VAL A 114 -3.19 -11.01 -2.72
C VAL A 114 -4.47 -11.39 -3.45
N SER A 115 -4.42 -12.25 -4.45
CA SER A 115 -5.59 -12.58 -5.26
C SER A 115 -5.44 -13.94 -5.94
N SER A 116 -6.55 -14.55 -6.32
CA SER A 116 -6.59 -15.86 -6.99
C SER A 116 -6.11 -15.82 -8.44
N SER A 117 -6.16 -14.67 -9.10
CA SER A 117 -5.66 -14.49 -10.47
C SER A 117 -5.39 -13.02 -10.82
N VAL A 118 -4.70 -12.78 -11.93
CA VAL A 118 -4.50 -11.42 -12.50
C VAL A 118 -5.83 -10.74 -12.81
N ALA A 119 -6.80 -11.48 -13.37
CA ALA A 119 -8.12 -10.93 -13.70
C ALA A 119 -8.88 -10.48 -12.44
N LEU A 120 -8.80 -11.26 -11.36
CA LEU A 120 -9.42 -10.90 -10.07
C LEU A 120 -8.70 -9.74 -9.40
N LEU A 121 -7.37 -9.70 -9.45
CA LEU A 121 -6.58 -8.54 -9.02
C LEU A 121 -7.04 -7.27 -9.76
N ASN A 122 -7.14 -7.31 -11.08
CA ASN A 122 -7.56 -6.17 -11.90
C ASN A 122 -8.95 -5.66 -11.52
N ARG A 123 -9.92 -6.56 -11.27
CA ARG A 123 -11.27 -6.19 -10.84
C ARG A 123 -11.29 -5.60 -9.43
N SER A 124 -10.49 -6.13 -8.51
CA SER A 124 -10.38 -5.62 -7.15
C SER A 124 -9.69 -4.25 -7.10
N LEU A 125 -8.64 -4.05 -7.91
CA LEU A 125 -7.99 -2.76 -8.09
C LEU A 125 -8.93 -1.72 -8.71
N LEU A 126 -9.76 -2.13 -9.67
CA LEU A 126 -10.82 -1.27 -10.23
C LEU A 126 -11.83 -0.84 -9.16
N ALA A 127 -12.29 -1.76 -8.31
CA ALA A 127 -13.21 -1.43 -7.22
C ALA A 127 -12.58 -0.42 -6.24
N LEU A 128 -11.32 -0.63 -5.87
CA LEU A 128 -10.57 0.28 -5.02
C LEU A 128 -10.40 1.67 -5.63
N ASP A 129 -9.98 1.75 -6.90
CA ASP A 129 -9.75 3.01 -7.62
C ASP A 129 -11.03 3.85 -7.72
N ARG A 130 -12.20 3.20 -7.85
CA ARG A 130 -13.51 3.88 -7.84
C ARG A 130 -13.94 4.34 -6.45
N ALA A 131 -13.64 3.56 -5.41
CA ALA A 131 -14.14 3.80 -4.06
C ALA A 131 -13.33 4.87 -3.32
N VAL A 132 -12.00 4.86 -3.41
CA VAL A 132 -11.13 5.76 -2.61
C VAL A 132 -11.43 7.25 -2.86
N PRO A 133 -11.58 7.75 -4.10
CA PRO A 133 -11.94 9.15 -4.34
C PRO A 133 -13.34 9.50 -3.81
N ARG A 134 -14.29 8.56 -3.83
CA ARG A 134 -15.65 8.74 -3.28
C ARG A 134 -15.62 8.83 -1.75
N ILE A 135 -14.76 8.04 -1.09
CA ILE A 135 -14.53 8.12 0.36
C ILE A 135 -13.90 9.48 0.71
N ALA A 136 -12.90 9.92 -0.07
CA ALA A 136 -12.25 11.21 0.15
C ALA A 136 -13.18 12.41 -0.05
N ALA A 137 -14.12 12.31 -0.99
CA ALA A 137 -15.07 13.38 -1.33
C ALA A 137 -16.36 13.32 -0.51
N ALA A 138 -16.51 12.36 0.41
CA ALA A 138 -17.71 12.19 1.19
C ALA A 138 -17.93 13.34 2.20
N ASP A 139 -19.19 13.78 2.33
CA ASP A 139 -19.62 14.81 3.26
C ASP A 139 -19.89 14.18 4.64
N GLY A 140 -18.81 13.79 5.31
CA GLY A 140 -18.83 13.21 6.64
C GLY A 140 -18.71 11.68 6.70
N MET A 141 -18.55 11.17 7.92
CA MET A 141 -18.21 9.78 8.20
C MET A 141 -19.30 8.78 7.77
N GLU A 142 -20.58 9.15 7.89
CA GLU A 142 -21.69 8.26 7.53
C GLU A 142 -21.69 7.92 6.04
N GLN A 143 -21.54 8.92 5.16
CA GLN A 143 -21.49 8.70 3.72
C GLN A 143 -20.23 7.90 3.33
N ALA A 144 -19.09 8.23 3.90
CA ALA A 144 -17.85 7.50 3.64
C ALA A 144 -17.92 6.03 4.10
N ALA A 145 -18.56 5.76 5.24
CA ALA A 145 -18.75 4.40 5.76
C ALA A 145 -19.62 3.54 4.83
N VAL A 146 -20.63 4.13 4.17
CA VAL A 146 -21.42 3.43 3.14
C VAL A 146 -20.54 3.03 1.96
N VAL A 147 -19.73 3.95 1.42
CA VAL A 147 -18.83 3.65 0.30
C VAL A 147 -17.80 2.58 0.68
N PHE A 148 -17.25 2.66 1.90
CA PHE A 148 -16.33 1.65 2.42
C PHE A 148 -17.01 0.27 2.55
N ALA A 149 -18.24 0.22 3.05
CA ALA A 149 -18.99 -1.03 3.18
C ALA A 149 -19.29 -1.66 1.82
N GLU A 150 -19.65 -0.85 0.81
CA GLU A 150 -19.83 -1.29 -0.58
C GLU A 150 -18.52 -1.90 -1.14
N LEU A 151 -17.40 -1.20 -0.98
CA LEU A 151 -16.08 -1.68 -1.40
C LEU A 151 -15.73 -3.03 -0.74
N ASN A 152 -15.86 -3.11 0.58
CA ASN A 152 -15.55 -4.33 1.33
C ASN A 152 -16.41 -5.51 0.86
N ALA A 153 -17.71 -5.29 0.63
CA ALA A 153 -18.61 -6.31 0.12
C ALA A 153 -18.24 -6.75 -1.32
N GLU A 154 -17.92 -5.80 -2.20
CA GLU A 154 -17.52 -6.09 -3.57
C GLU A 154 -16.22 -6.91 -3.62
N LEU A 155 -15.17 -6.50 -2.91
CA LEU A 155 -13.89 -7.22 -2.90
C LEU A 155 -14.04 -8.66 -2.40
N ARG A 156 -14.84 -8.87 -1.33
CA ARG A 156 -15.12 -10.21 -0.80
C ARG A 156 -15.91 -11.08 -1.77
N ALA A 157 -16.82 -10.48 -2.53
CA ALA A 157 -17.60 -11.19 -3.54
C ALA A 157 -16.75 -11.54 -4.78
N LEU A 158 -15.78 -10.69 -5.14
CA LEU A 158 -14.85 -10.93 -6.24
C LEU A 158 -13.94 -12.12 -5.96
N ASP A 159 -13.30 -12.14 -4.79
CA ASP A 159 -12.27 -13.14 -4.47
C ASP A 159 -12.31 -13.54 -2.98
N PRO A 160 -13.15 -14.51 -2.59
CA PRO A 160 -13.23 -14.97 -1.21
C PRO A 160 -11.90 -15.52 -0.65
N ALA A 161 -11.04 -16.10 -1.50
CA ALA A 161 -9.76 -16.67 -1.07
C ALA A 161 -8.79 -15.58 -0.59
N ALA A 162 -8.85 -14.39 -1.18
CA ALA A 162 -8.10 -13.23 -0.72
C ALA A 162 -8.44 -12.80 0.71
N PHE A 163 -9.62 -13.17 1.21
CA PHE A 163 -10.08 -12.85 2.57
C PHE A 163 -10.08 -14.06 3.50
N ALA A 164 -9.49 -15.19 3.10
CA ALA A 164 -9.43 -16.40 3.91
C ALA A 164 -8.68 -16.19 5.23
N GLU A 165 -7.63 -15.36 5.21
CA GLU A 165 -6.82 -15.00 6.38
C GLU A 165 -6.87 -13.49 6.64
N ARG A 166 -6.77 -13.07 7.90
CA ARG A 166 -6.84 -11.63 8.27
C ARG A 166 -5.60 -10.82 7.92
N GLU A 167 -4.45 -11.48 7.76
CA GLU A 167 -3.19 -10.85 7.33
C GLU A 167 -2.96 -10.91 5.82
N ASN A 168 -3.92 -11.41 5.05
CA ASN A 168 -3.85 -11.27 3.59
C ASN A 168 -3.89 -9.80 3.17
N TRP A 169 -3.45 -9.55 1.95
CA TRP A 169 -3.18 -8.21 1.46
C TRP A 169 -4.43 -7.31 1.45
N TRP A 170 -5.55 -7.80 0.89
CA TRP A 170 -6.79 -7.02 0.81
C TRP A 170 -7.42 -6.68 2.18
N PRO A 171 -7.52 -7.61 3.15
CA PRO A 171 -7.86 -7.26 4.53
C PRO A 171 -7.02 -6.13 5.11
N ARG A 172 -5.70 -6.13 4.87
CA ARG A 172 -4.81 -5.07 5.35
C ARG A 172 -5.08 -3.74 4.63
N VAL A 173 -5.25 -3.74 3.31
CA VAL A 173 -5.67 -2.54 2.56
C VAL A 173 -6.98 -1.96 3.10
N LEU A 174 -7.97 -2.81 3.41
CA LEU A 174 -9.23 -2.35 3.98
C LEU A 174 -9.08 -1.82 5.41
N ASP A 175 -8.21 -2.42 6.23
CA ASP A 175 -7.92 -1.89 7.56
C ASP A 175 -7.27 -0.49 7.46
N ASP A 176 -6.34 -0.29 6.52
CA ASP A 176 -5.73 1.02 6.26
C ASP A 176 -6.77 2.09 5.84
N VAL A 177 -7.61 1.78 4.84
CA VAL A 177 -8.69 2.68 4.40
C VAL A 177 -9.66 2.98 5.54
N ARG A 178 -10.00 1.99 6.36
CA ARG A 178 -10.92 2.19 7.50
C ARG A 178 -10.30 3.03 8.61
N HIS A 179 -9.04 2.79 8.98
CA HIS A 179 -8.40 3.52 10.07
C HIS A 179 -8.24 5.00 9.74
N THR A 180 -7.82 5.32 8.52
CA THR A 180 -7.71 6.71 8.04
C THR A 180 -9.06 7.41 7.88
N LEU A 181 -10.14 6.63 7.76
CA LEU A 181 -11.51 7.13 7.75
C LEU A 181 -12.09 7.38 9.15
N ASN A 182 -11.87 6.45 10.08
CA ASN A 182 -12.63 6.37 11.33
C ASN A 182 -12.18 7.40 12.39
N PHE A 183 -10.87 7.62 12.53
CA PHE A 183 -10.35 8.52 13.55
C PHE A 183 -9.05 9.19 13.10
N PRO A 184 -8.91 10.52 13.26
CA PRO A 184 -7.67 11.21 12.91
C PRO A 184 -6.57 10.87 13.92
N PHE A 185 -5.39 10.52 13.40
CA PHE A 185 -4.16 10.38 14.17
C PHE A 185 -3.04 11.17 13.51
N HIS A 186 -2.09 11.62 14.31
CA HIS A 186 -1.12 12.63 13.91
C HIS A 186 0.30 12.10 13.84
N ALA A 187 1.10 12.76 13.00
CA ALA A 187 2.55 12.69 13.03
C ALA A 187 3.15 14.09 13.16
N ALA A 188 4.35 14.16 13.72
CA ALA A 188 5.12 15.38 13.93
C ALA A 188 6.59 15.14 13.59
N PHE A 189 7.16 15.98 12.73
CA PHE A 189 8.59 15.94 12.38
C PHE A 189 9.26 17.18 12.93
N GLU A 190 10.28 16.98 13.76
CA GLU A 190 11.22 18.02 14.19
C GLU A 190 12.42 18.02 13.23
N PHE A 191 12.81 19.20 12.78
CA PHE A 191 13.98 19.36 11.93
C PHE A 191 14.76 20.64 12.26
N ARG A 192 16.04 20.65 11.91
CA ARG A 192 16.96 21.76 12.12
C ARG A 192 17.40 22.37 10.80
N MET A 193 17.12 23.66 10.61
CA MET A 193 17.56 24.43 9.46
C MET A 193 19.08 24.70 9.51
N ASP A 194 19.66 25.10 8.38
CA ASP A 194 21.10 25.38 8.27
C ASP A 194 21.55 26.57 9.15
N ASP A 195 20.63 27.47 9.50
CA ASP A 195 20.86 28.59 10.43
C ASP A 195 20.74 28.18 11.92
N GLY A 196 20.50 26.90 12.20
CA GLY A 196 20.37 26.34 13.54
C GLY A 196 18.96 26.41 14.14
N ARG A 197 17.98 27.03 13.48
CA ARG A 197 16.59 27.05 13.95
C ARG A 197 16.00 25.64 13.97
N GLN A 198 15.26 25.34 15.02
CA GLN A 198 14.45 24.13 15.13
C GLN A 198 12.98 24.46 14.84
N GLU A 199 12.35 23.62 14.03
CA GLU A 199 10.93 23.71 13.71
C GLU A 199 10.27 22.35 13.82
N ILE A 200 8.96 22.37 14.06
CA ILE A 200 8.11 21.19 14.11
C ILE A 200 6.98 21.38 13.12
N VAL A 201 6.77 20.38 12.28
CA VAL A 201 5.63 20.31 11.36
C VAL A 201 4.78 19.11 11.72
N THR A 202 3.48 19.35 11.85
CA THR A 202 2.49 18.30 12.14
C THR A 202 1.53 18.10 10.98
N ASP A 203 0.90 16.93 10.98
CA ASP A 203 -0.18 16.59 10.08
C ASP A 203 -1.03 15.47 10.68
N ALA A 204 -2.23 15.26 10.11
CA ALA A 204 -3.16 14.23 10.53
C ALA A 204 -3.57 13.34 9.36
N THR A 205 -4.00 12.12 9.67
CA THR A 205 -4.73 11.29 8.72
C THR A 205 -6.05 11.93 8.28
N GLY A 206 -6.53 11.49 7.13
CA GLY A 206 -7.88 11.80 6.69
C GLY A 206 -8.32 10.88 5.55
N PRO A 207 -9.63 10.83 5.27
CA PRO A 207 -10.21 9.88 4.32
C PRO A 207 -9.59 9.99 2.92
N GLY A 208 -9.08 8.87 2.40
CA GLY A 208 -8.49 8.78 1.06
C GLY A 208 -7.26 9.66 0.83
N ARG A 209 -6.59 10.12 1.89
CA ARG A 209 -5.33 10.87 1.83
C ARG A 209 -4.17 9.94 2.15
N ALA A 210 -3.00 10.29 1.64
CA ALA A 210 -1.74 9.67 2.04
C ALA A 210 -1.49 9.86 3.56
N HIS A 211 -0.69 8.99 4.15
CA HIS A 211 -0.39 9.01 5.58
C HIS A 211 0.29 10.33 5.99
N PRO A 212 0.09 10.82 7.23
CA PRO A 212 0.64 12.11 7.66
C PRO A 212 2.17 12.15 7.55
N GLU A 213 2.86 11.05 7.81
CA GLU A 213 4.32 10.93 7.65
C GLU A 213 4.76 11.22 6.21
N GLU A 214 4.08 10.61 5.24
CA GLU A 214 4.36 10.80 3.81
C GLU A 214 4.12 12.25 3.40
N ARG A 215 3.02 12.85 3.86
CA ARG A 215 2.64 14.23 3.51
C ARG A 215 3.55 15.27 4.15
N ILE A 216 3.97 15.06 5.39
CA ILE A 216 4.97 15.90 6.05
C ILE A 216 6.28 15.82 5.28
N TRP A 217 6.76 14.60 5.00
CA TRP A 217 8.03 14.43 4.30
C TRP A 217 8.03 15.02 2.88
N GLN A 218 6.95 14.85 2.12
CA GLN A 218 6.79 15.48 0.81
C GLN A 218 6.89 17.01 0.90
N ARG A 219 6.23 17.63 1.88
CA ARG A 219 6.26 19.08 2.11
C ARG A 219 7.65 19.58 2.52
N LEU A 220 8.33 18.86 3.41
CA LEU A 220 9.68 19.23 3.86
C LEU A 220 10.69 19.10 2.72
N SER A 221 10.65 17.98 1.99
CA SER A 221 11.52 17.72 0.84
C SER A 221 11.32 18.77 -0.26
N ALA A 222 10.07 19.10 -0.58
CA ALA A 222 9.74 20.15 -1.55
C ALA A 222 10.22 21.55 -1.11
N SER A 223 10.39 21.76 0.20
CA SER A 223 10.92 23.00 0.78
C SER A 223 12.46 22.99 0.92
N GLY A 224 13.14 21.96 0.41
CA GLY A 224 14.60 21.86 0.44
C GLY A 224 15.19 21.35 1.76
N ILE A 225 14.36 20.88 2.70
CA ILE A 225 14.86 20.23 3.92
C ILE A 225 15.45 18.88 3.55
N ARG A 226 16.73 18.68 3.88
CA ARG A 226 17.44 17.43 3.62
C ARG A 226 17.10 16.38 4.68
N PRO A 227 17.17 15.08 4.36
CA PRO A 227 16.78 14.05 5.31
C PRO A 227 17.61 14.04 6.59
N GLU A 228 18.89 14.43 6.53
CA GLU A 228 19.80 14.52 7.67
C GLU A 228 19.43 15.65 8.65
N GLN A 229 18.59 16.59 8.22
CA GLN A 229 18.12 17.71 9.03
C GLN A 229 16.94 17.33 9.93
N VAL A 230 16.25 16.21 9.66
CA VAL A 230 15.18 15.72 10.51
C VAL A 230 15.81 15.06 11.74
N THR A 231 15.49 15.59 12.92
CA THR A 231 16.09 15.16 14.20
C THR A 231 15.18 14.26 15.01
N ARG A 232 13.86 14.39 14.84
CA ARG A 232 12.89 13.54 15.55
C ARG A 232 11.61 13.37 14.74
N VAL A 233 11.08 12.15 14.76
CA VAL A 233 9.75 11.82 14.26
C VAL A 233 8.93 11.25 15.42
N TYR A 234 7.78 11.86 15.66
CA TYR A 234 6.79 11.38 16.60
C TYR A 234 5.51 11.02 15.85
N CYS A 235 4.95 9.85 16.14
CA CYS A 235 3.64 9.44 15.62
C CYS A 235 2.73 9.07 16.80
N GLU A 236 1.45 9.47 16.77
CA GLU A 236 0.53 9.05 17.85
C GLU A 236 0.38 7.52 17.85
N LEU A 237 0.16 6.96 16.67
CA LEU A 237 0.13 5.52 16.41
C LEU A 237 1.47 5.09 15.81
N GLU A 238 1.98 3.92 16.18
CA GLU A 238 3.22 3.38 15.64
C GLU A 238 3.20 3.39 14.10
N PRO A 239 4.28 3.83 13.43
CA PRO A 239 4.36 3.87 11.98
C PRO A 239 4.03 2.53 11.33
N CYS A 240 3.19 2.57 10.31
CA CYS A 240 2.58 1.36 9.76
C CYS A 240 3.58 0.49 8.95
N LEU A 241 3.27 -0.81 8.85
CA LEU A 241 3.85 -1.77 7.91
C LEU A 241 2.80 -2.23 6.88
N MET A 242 1.84 -1.37 6.58
CA MET A 242 0.67 -1.68 5.75
C MET A 242 0.98 -1.53 4.25
N PRO A 243 0.35 -2.35 3.39
CA PRO A 243 0.44 -2.19 1.94
C PRO A 243 0.25 -0.75 1.49
N GLY A 244 1.07 -0.30 0.55
CA GLY A 244 1.02 1.05 -0.03
C GLY A 244 1.79 2.13 0.73
N HIS A 245 2.07 1.94 2.02
CA HIS A 245 2.63 2.99 2.86
C HIS A 245 3.97 2.63 3.48
N TYR A 246 4.06 1.52 4.22
CA TYR A 246 5.30 1.05 4.87
C TYR A 246 6.07 2.17 5.61
N CYS A 247 5.35 3.02 6.34
CA CYS A 247 5.91 4.19 7.03
C CYS A 247 7.12 3.86 7.90
N ALA A 248 7.09 2.76 8.64
CA ALA A 248 8.22 2.32 9.45
C ALA A 248 9.50 2.04 8.64
N VAL A 249 9.36 1.52 7.41
CA VAL A 249 10.50 1.09 6.57
C VAL A 249 11.13 2.28 5.86
N TRP A 250 10.32 3.05 5.13
CA TRP A 250 10.87 4.13 4.34
C TRP A 250 11.41 5.25 5.23
N MET A 251 10.78 5.55 6.36
CA MET A 251 11.28 6.60 7.26
C MET A 251 12.63 6.24 7.86
N ARG A 252 12.83 4.99 8.30
CA ARG A 252 14.13 4.54 8.82
C ARG A 252 15.23 4.60 7.77
N THR A 253 14.87 4.35 6.51
CA THR A 253 15.81 4.40 5.39
C THR A 253 16.12 5.84 4.97
N ALA A 254 15.08 6.68 4.92
CA ALA A 254 15.18 8.04 4.41
C ALA A 254 15.72 9.02 5.44
N LEU A 255 15.43 8.85 6.73
CA LEU A 255 15.70 9.84 7.79
C LEU A 255 16.75 9.31 8.78
N PRO A 256 18.04 9.27 8.40
CA PRO A 256 19.06 8.52 9.14
C PRO A 256 19.40 9.09 10.52
N ASN A 257 19.11 10.38 10.77
CA ASN A 257 19.43 11.07 12.02
C ASN A 257 18.24 11.21 12.96
N ALA A 258 17.05 10.76 12.55
CA ALA A 258 15.84 10.99 13.30
C ALA A 258 15.70 9.98 14.45
N GLU A 259 15.37 10.48 15.64
CA GLU A 259 14.82 9.65 16.72
C GLU A 259 13.35 9.36 16.45
N PHE A 260 12.95 8.09 16.51
CA PHE A 260 11.56 7.65 16.28
C PHE A 260 10.87 7.34 17.60
N THR A 261 9.71 7.94 17.83
CA THR A 261 8.88 7.72 19.03
C THR A 261 7.41 7.59 18.65
N HIS A 262 6.66 6.81 19.42
CA HIS A 262 5.21 6.71 19.29
C HIS A 262 4.50 6.59 20.63
N SER A 263 3.18 6.80 20.66
CA SER A 263 2.38 6.68 21.89
C SER A 263 1.60 5.38 22.02
N PHE A 264 1.10 4.84 20.91
CA PHE A 264 0.33 3.59 20.89
C PHE A 264 0.94 2.62 19.89
N ASP A 265 1.12 1.37 20.32
CA ASP A 265 1.61 0.31 19.44
C ASP A 265 0.57 -0.01 18.39
N TYR A 266 0.98 -0.19 17.13
CA TYR A 266 0.10 -0.66 16.06
C TYR A 266 0.39 -2.13 15.75
N GLY A 267 1.66 -2.51 15.83
CA GLY A 267 2.11 -3.88 15.67
C GLY A 267 1.83 -4.49 14.30
N GLU A 268 2.07 -5.80 14.21
CA GLU A 268 2.14 -6.54 12.95
C GLU A 268 0.88 -7.36 12.65
N THR A 269 -0.03 -7.55 13.62
CA THR A 269 -1.23 -8.38 13.46
C THR A 269 -2.50 -7.54 13.47
N ALA A 270 -3.59 -8.04 12.89
CA ALA A 270 -4.87 -7.36 12.89
C ALA A 270 -5.37 -7.10 14.30
N GLU A 271 -5.12 -8.03 15.23
CA GLU A 271 -5.48 -7.86 16.63
C GLU A 271 -4.68 -6.73 17.30
N SER A 272 -3.36 -6.67 17.10
CA SER A 272 -2.55 -5.58 17.66
C SER A 272 -2.95 -4.23 17.06
N ARG A 273 -3.23 -4.18 15.76
CA ARG A 273 -3.64 -2.96 15.06
C ARG A 273 -4.96 -2.42 15.60
N GLU A 274 -5.97 -3.28 15.80
CA GLU A 274 -7.23 -2.86 16.41
C GLU A 274 -7.06 -2.43 17.87
N ALA A 275 -6.22 -3.14 18.64
CA ALA A 275 -5.97 -2.81 20.04
C ALA A 275 -5.35 -1.41 20.17
N GLY A 276 -4.28 -1.14 19.42
CA GLY A 276 -3.61 0.16 19.39
C GLY A 276 -4.52 1.30 18.94
N PHE A 277 -5.26 1.07 17.86
CA PHE A 277 -6.20 2.07 17.35
C PHE A 277 -7.32 2.37 18.35
N LYS A 278 -7.80 1.35 19.07
CA LYS A 278 -8.79 1.52 20.14
C LYS A 278 -8.22 2.31 21.32
N GLU A 279 -7.00 2.01 21.75
CA GLU A 279 -6.33 2.72 22.84
C GLU A 279 -6.18 4.21 22.53
N LEU A 280 -5.75 4.54 21.31
CA LEU A 280 -5.70 5.90 20.80
C LEU A 280 -7.04 6.62 20.93
N ILE A 281 -8.14 6.00 20.48
CA ILE A 281 -9.48 6.59 20.54
C ILE A 281 -9.90 6.84 22.01
N VAL A 282 -9.67 5.86 22.88
CA VAL A 282 -10.02 5.95 24.31
C VAL A 282 -9.25 7.08 24.98
N GLU A 283 -7.95 7.19 24.72
CA GLU A 283 -7.15 8.28 25.28
C GLU A 283 -7.59 9.65 24.75
N ALA A 284 -7.88 9.76 23.46
CA ALA A 284 -8.35 11.01 22.88
C ALA A 284 -9.69 11.46 23.50
N ALA A 285 -10.60 10.53 23.76
CA ALA A 285 -11.84 10.80 24.46
C ALA A 285 -11.60 11.25 25.91
N ARG A 286 -10.67 10.61 26.63
CA ARG A 286 -10.29 11.02 27.99
C ARG A 286 -9.72 12.44 28.03
N ARG A 287 -8.80 12.78 27.13
CA ARG A 287 -8.22 14.13 27.04
C ARG A 287 -9.27 15.20 26.72
N ALA A 288 -10.24 14.88 25.88
CA ALA A 288 -11.34 15.80 25.56
C ALA A 288 -12.25 16.08 26.78
N GLN A 289 -12.39 15.11 27.70
CA GLN A 289 -13.15 15.27 28.95
C GLN A 289 -12.37 16.04 30.02
N GLU A 290 -11.04 15.89 30.08
CA GLU A 290 -10.17 16.58 31.05
C GLU A 290 -9.84 18.02 30.66
N GLY A 291 -9.95 18.35 29.36
CA GLY A 291 -9.79 19.71 28.84
C GLY A 291 -11.07 20.57 28.91
N GLN A 292 -12.18 20.03 29.42
CA GLN A 292 -13.44 20.73 29.69
C GLN A 292 -13.54 21.13 31.17
#